data_AF-A0A1V4ZA84-F1
#
_entry.id   AF-A0A1V4ZA84-F1
#
_cell.length_a   1.000
_cell.length_b   1.000
_cell.length_c   1.000
_cell.angle_alpha   90.00
_cell.angle_beta   90.00
_cell.angle_gamma   90.00
#
_symmetry.space_group_name_H-M   'P 1'
#
loop_
_entity.id
_entity.type
_entity.pdbx_description
1 polymer ?
#
loop_
_entity_poly.entity_id
_entity_poly.type
_entity_poly.pdbx_seq_one_letter_code
_entity_poly.pdbx_strand_id
1 'polypeptide(L)'
;MVAPIPPAVCDDPRGHNVKYFLRDCSGMVNCPKCTKDGLVVEKITVANHAKESCWPLGDETYYHCENPDCEVIYFTASGSRPLKISDIKTRVTFKERTSPRPLCYCKQVTEEDVINAIEGGAANVDEVRNITGIGGGGHCKFTNPAGRCCSRNYKPFIDLELKKRGKGGSDGIPMIVK
;
A
#
# COMPACT_ATOMS: atom_id res chain seq x y z
N MET A 1 -8.80 42.35 -9.37
CA MET A 1 -8.35 41.19 -8.58
C MET A 1 -8.17 40.04 -9.55
N VAL A 2 -6.95 39.50 -9.67
CA VAL A 2 -6.66 38.40 -10.60
C VAL A 2 -6.93 37.09 -9.87
N ALA A 3 -7.75 36.20 -10.44
CA ALA A 3 -7.98 34.88 -9.87
C ALA A 3 -6.66 34.09 -9.80
N PRO A 4 -6.42 33.29 -8.74
CA PRO A 4 -5.24 32.46 -8.67
C PRO A 4 -5.22 31.45 -9.82
N ILE A 5 -4.09 31.32 -10.49
CA ILE A 5 -3.87 30.31 -11.54
C ILE A 5 -3.96 28.93 -10.86
N PRO A 6 -4.81 28.01 -11.37
CA PRO A 6 -4.88 26.68 -10.80
C PRO A 6 -3.51 25.97 -10.90
N PRO A 7 -3.10 25.22 -9.87
CA PRO A 7 -1.82 24.50 -9.89
C PRO A 7 -1.81 23.49 -11.03
N ALA A 8 -0.72 23.50 -11.80
CA ALA A 8 -0.56 22.59 -12.93
C ALA A 8 -0.50 21.13 -12.47
N VAL A 9 -1.00 20.21 -13.29
CA VAL A 9 -1.11 18.77 -13.01
C VAL A 9 -0.50 17.92 -14.13
N CYS A 10 0.03 16.73 -13.83
CA CYS A 10 0.39 15.69 -14.82
C CYS A 10 -0.46 14.43 -14.66
N ASP A 11 -0.42 13.57 -15.67
CA ASP A 11 -0.98 12.22 -15.63
C ASP A 11 -0.07 11.27 -14.83
N ASP A 12 -0.66 10.23 -14.21
CA ASP A 12 0.09 9.22 -13.46
C ASP A 12 1.13 8.55 -14.39
N PRO A 13 2.44 8.63 -14.08
CA PRO A 13 3.48 8.00 -14.89
C PRO A 13 3.37 6.47 -14.94
N ARG A 14 2.55 5.85 -14.07
CA ARG A 14 2.23 4.41 -14.06
C ARG A 14 0.99 4.06 -14.89
N GLY A 15 0.39 5.03 -15.59
CA GLY A 15 -0.74 4.81 -16.50
C GLY A 15 -2.11 4.66 -15.84
N HIS A 16 -2.25 5.01 -14.56
CA HIS A 16 -3.58 5.09 -13.92
C HIS A 16 -4.28 6.39 -14.29
N ASN A 17 -5.62 6.37 -14.30
CA ASN A 17 -6.43 7.58 -14.51
C ASN A 17 -6.48 8.45 -13.23
N VAL A 18 -5.33 8.97 -12.83
CA VAL A 18 -5.15 9.83 -11.65
C VAL A 18 -4.24 11.00 -12.05
N LYS A 19 -4.64 12.23 -11.71
CA LYS A 19 -3.84 13.43 -11.93
C LYS A 19 -3.09 13.82 -10.66
N TYR A 20 -1.80 14.12 -10.81
CA TYR A 20 -0.91 14.58 -9.75
C TYR A 20 -0.55 16.05 -9.97
N PHE A 21 -0.26 16.84 -8.93
CA PHE A 21 0.27 18.20 -9.15
C PHE A 21 1.65 18.10 -9.80
N LEU A 22 2.03 19.02 -10.69
CA LEU A 22 3.34 18.97 -11.39
C LEU A 22 4.54 18.84 -10.44
N ARG A 23 4.45 19.38 -9.23
CA ARG A 23 5.45 19.19 -8.16
C ARG A 23 5.60 17.72 -7.70
N ASP A 24 4.52 16.94 -7.79
CA ASP A 24 4.46 15.52 -7.46
C ASP A 24 4.85 14.64 -8.66
N CYS A 25 5.03 15.24 -9.84
CA CYS A 25 5.40 14.59 -11.11
C CYS A 25 6.93 14.52 -11.33
N SER A 26 7.70 14.80 -10.28
CA SER A 26 9.15 14.64 -10.27
C SER A 26 9.49 13.18 -10.56
N GLY A 27 10.36 12.94 -11.55
CA GLY A 27 10.57 11.65 -12.22
C GLY A 27 10.68 10.43 -11.31
N MET A 28 10.31 9.26 -11.86
CA MET A 28 10.45 7.96 -11.21
C MET A 28 11.81 7.86 -10.52
N VAL A 29 11.80 7.93 -9.19
CA VAL A 29 13.00 7.69 -8.40
C VAL A 29 13.08 6.20 -8.17
N ASN A 30 14.08 5.58 -8.76
CA ASN A 30 14.28 4.15 -8.70
C ASN A 30 14.98 3.75 -7.39
N CYS A 31 14.55 2.63 -6.82
CA CYS A 31 15.20 2.03 -5.67
C CYS A 31 16.67 1.76 -6.01
N PRO A 32 17.65 2.23 -5.20
CA PRO A 32 19.07 2.07 -5.51
C PRO A 32 19.52 0.60 -5.50
N LYS A 33 18.71 -0.31 -4.94
CA LYS A 33 19.01 -1.75 -4.92
C LYS A 33 18.39 -2.51 -6.08
N CYS A 34 17.09 -2.35 -6.32
CA CYS A 34 16.36 -3.20 -7.28
C CYS A 34 15.87 -2.47 -8.53
N THR A 35 16.21 -1.18 -8.67
CA THR A 35 15.89 -0.29 -9.79
C THR A 35 14.40 -0.12 -10.11
N LYS A 36 13.49 -0.70 -9.31
CA LYS A 36 12.05 -0.47 -9.43
C LYS A 36 11.67 0.91 -8.89
N ASP A 37 10.59 1.47 -9.42
CA ASP A 37 10.10 2.78 -9.03
C ASP A 37 9.69 2.81 -7.55
N GLY A 38 9.98 3.94 -6.90
CA GLY A 38 9.58 4.21 -5.53
C GLY A 38 8.23 4.89 -5.43
N LEU A 39 7.46 4.48 -4.43
CA LEU A 39 6.23 5.17 -4.04
C LEU A 39 6.56 6.32 -3.08
N VAL A 40 6.27 7.57 -3.43
CA VAL A 40 6.49 8.70 -2.51
C VAL A 40 5.74 8.47 -1.18
N VAL A 41 6.45 8.65 -0.06
CA VAL A 41 5.94 8.55 1.31
C VAL A 41 6.41 9.73 2.16
N GLU A 42 5.58 10.15 3.11
CA GLU A 42 5.93 11.24 4.00
C GLU A 42 6.94 10.81 5.08
N LYS A 43 7.80 11.74 5.51
CA LYS A 43 8.80 11.51 6.59
C LYS A 43 8.17 10.96 7.87
N ILE A 44 6.95 11.38 8.21
CA ILE A 44 6.23 10.89 9.38
C ILE A 44 5.88 9.41 9.28
N THR A 45 5.54 8.89 8.09
CA THR A 45 5.34 7.46 7.87
C THR A 45 6.64 6.70 8.11
N VAL A 46 7.75 7.18 7.53
CA VAL A 46 9.07 6.57 7.73
C VAL A 46 9.46 6.56 9.21
N ALA A 47 9.25 7.67 9.93
CA ALA A 47 9.54 7.75 11.36
C ALA A 47 8.75 6.73 12.18
N ASN A 48 7.46 6.54 11.91
CA ASN A 48 6.64 5.57 12.66
C ASN A 48 7.08 4.12 12.46
N HIS A 49 7.74 3.79 11.34
CA HIS A 49 8.13 2.43 10.99
C HIS A 49 9.62 2.14 11.18
N ALA A 50 10.49 3.13 11.04
CA ALA A 50 11.91 2.97 11.28
C ALA A 50 12.19 2.66 12.76
N LYS A 51 13.24 1.87 13.01
CA LYS A 51 13.82 1.75 14.35
C LYS A 51 14.39 3.10 14.77
N GLU A 52 14.37 3.34 16.06
CA GLU A 52 14.86 4.58 16.67
C GLU A 52 16.36 4.78 16.39
N SER A 53 17.13 3.70 16.21
CA SER A 53 18.55 3.75 15.80
C SER A 53 18.79 4.32 14.39
N CYS A 54 17.75 4.43 13.57
CA CYS A 54 17.81 5.05 12.25
C CYS A 54 17.55 6.56 12.30
N TRP A 55 17.23 7.12 13.47
CA TRP A 55 16.97 8.55 13.64
C TRP A 55 18.28 9.32 13.96
N PRO A 56 18.35 10.63 13.66
CA PRO A 56 17.33 11.43 12.97
C PRO A 56 17.24 11.08 11.48
N LEU A 57 16.01 11.15 10.96
CA LEU A 57 15.76 11.05 9.51
C LEU A 57 16.16 12.37 8.83
N GLY A 58 16.73 12.29 7.63
CA GLY A 58 17.06 13.45 6.80
C GLY A 58 15.81 14.17 6.28
N ASP A 59 16.03 15.27 5.57
CA ASP A 59 14.94 16.14 5.06
C ASP A 59 14.61 15.91 3.58
N GLU A 60 15.29 14.95 2.94
CA GLU A 60 14.95 14.52 1.59
C GLU A 60 13.56 13.85 1.55
N THR A 61 12.94 13.89 0.36
CA THR A 61 11.75 13.09 0.08
C THR A 61 12.08 11.61 0.16
N TYR A 62 11.25 10.87 0.90
CA TYR A 62 11.36 9.43 1.03
C TYR A 62 10.43 8.70 0.05
N TYR A 63 10.87 7.52 -0.37
CA TYR A 63 10.19 6.63 -1.28
C TYR A 63 10.14 5.24 -0.67
N HIS A 64 9.02 4.53 -0.84
CA HIS A 64 8.81 3.16 -0.42
C HIS A 64 9.03 2.19 -1.59
N CYS A 65 9.83 1.15 -1.37
CA CYS A 65 10.09 0.12 -2.37
C CYS A 65 9.08 -1.03 -2.25
N GLU A 66 8.15 -1.11 -3.20
CA GLU A 66 7.10 -2.12 -3.22
C GLU A 66 7.53 -3.47 -3.84
N ASN A 67 8.79 -3.59 -4.28
CA ASN A 67 9.30 -4.86 -4.81
C ASN A 67 9.40 -5.93 -3.70
N PRO A 68 8.65 -7.05 -3.78
CA PRO A 68 8.63 -8.09 -2.75
C PRO A 68 9.97 -8.79 -2.54
N ASP A 69 10.85 -8.81 -3.55
CA ASP A 69 12.16 -9.49 -3.48
C ASP A 69 13.31 -8.54 -3.10
N CYS A 70 13.00 -7.27 -2.84
CA CYS A 70 13.98 -6.28 -2.42
C CYS A 70 13.94 -6.08 -0.90
N GLU A 71 15.09 -6.15 -0.25
CA GLU A 71 15.20 -5.88 1.20
C GLU A 71 14.99 -4.40 1.57
N VAL A 72 15.07 -3.48 0.61
CA VAL A 72 14.88 -2.04 0.87
C VAL A 72 13.40 -1.78 1.14
N ILE A 73 13.12 -1.01 2.19
CA ILE A 73 11.80 -0.51 2.56
C ILE A 73 11.67 0.94 2.13
N TYR A 74 12.60 1.80 2.57
CA TYR A 74 12.58 3.22 2.29
C TYR A 74 13.91 3.68 1.71
N PHE A 75 13.87 4.67 0.83
CA PHE A 75 15.07 5.28 0.25
C PHE A 75 14.77 6.74 -0.13
N THR A 76 15.81 7.51 -0.42
CA THR A 76 15.70 8.88 -0.93
C THR A 76 16.27 8.95 -2.35
N ALA A 77 16.05 10.06 -3.06
CA ALA A 77 16.51 10.23 -4.45
C ALA A 77 18.03 10.18 -4.60
N SER A 78 18.77 10.67 -3.60
CA SER A 78 20.23 10.53 -3.57
C SER A 78 20.69 9.07 -3.42
N GLY A 79 19.80 8.16 -3.02
CA GLY A 79 20.14 6.80 -2.64
C GLY A 79 20.93 6.70 -1.33
N SER A 80 21.07 7.81 -0.60
CA SER A 80 21.84 7.87 0.64
C SER A 80 21.12 7.12 1.75
N ARG A 81 21.82 6.16 2.38
CA ARG A 81 21.35 5.37 3.53
C ARG A 81 19.92 4.80 3.35
N PRO A 82 19.68 3.88 2.41
CA PRO A 82 18.40 3.19 2.30
C PRO A 82 18.09 2.39 3.57
N LEU A 83 16.85 2.44 4.04
CA LEU A 83 16.38 1.64 5.17
C LEU A 83 15.88 0.29 4.68
N LYS A 84 16.40 -0.78 5.25
CA LYS A 84 16.10 -2.17 4.90
C LYS A 84 15.07 -2.77 5.85
N ILE A 85 14.63 -4.01 5.58
CA ILE A 85 13.76 -4.80 6.47
C ILE A 85 14.34 -4.84 7.90
N SER A 86 15.66 -4.97 8.03
CA SER A 86 16.37 -4.97 9.32
C SER A 86 16.26 -3.66 10.10
N ASP A 87 15.93 -2.56 9.44
CA ASP A 87 15.99 -1.19 9.97
C ASP A 87 14.60 -0.67 10.38
N ILE A 88 13.56 -1.48 10.18
CA ILE A 88 12.18 -1.14 10.55
C ILE A 88 11.66 -2.06 11.65
N LYS A 89 10.67 -1.60 12.41
CA LYS A 89 9.97 -2.35 13.46
C LYS A 89 8.66 -2.99 12.99
N THR A 90 8.17 -2.61 11.81
CA THR A 90 6.88 -3.08 11.27
C THR A 90 7.09 -4.16 10.20
N ARG A 91 6.32 -5.24 10.25
CA ARG A 91 6.31 -6.27 9.20
C ARG A 91 5.65 -5.73 7.93
N VAL A 92 6.25 -5.93 6.76
CA VAL A 92 5.74 -5.38 5.48
C VAL A 92 5.12 -6.51 4.65
N THR A 93 3.80 -6.46 4.41
CA THR A 93 2.98 -7.54 3.85
C THR A 93 3.68 -8.39 2.77
N PHE A 94 4.14 -7.74 1.70
CA PHE A 94 4.69 -8.38 0.51
C PHE A 94 6.19 -8.73 0.63
N LYS A 95 6.85 -8.33 1.72
CA LYS A 95 8.23 -8.69 2.03
C LYS A 95 8.32 -9.80 3.07
N GLU A 96 7.22 -10.12 3.74
CA GLU A 96 7.14 -11.31 4.60
C GLU A 96 7.01 -12.59 3.77
N ARG A 97 7.61 -13.67 4.26
CA ARG A 97 7.47 -15.03 3.70
C ARG A 97 6.78 -15.99 4.68
N THR A 98 6.59 -15.56 5.92
CA THR A 98 5.98 -16.35 7.00
C THR A 98 4.82 -15.60 7.64
N SER A 99 3.93 -16.37 8.26
CA SER A 99 2.84 -15.84 9.08
C SER A 99 3.36 -15.15 10.34
N PRO A 100 2.68 -14.10 10.86
CA PRO A 100 1.53 -13.41 10.27
C PRO A 100 1.95 -12.43 9.17
N ARG A 101 1.13 -12.32 8.12
CA ARG A 101 1.32 -11.36 7.02
C ARG A 101 0.27 -10.24 7.13
N PRO A 102 0.63 -9.04 7.63
CA PRO A 102 -0.34 -7.98 7.87
C PRO A 102 -0.99 -7.54 6.56
N LEU A 103 -2.30 -7.26 6.54
CA LEU A 103 -3.01 -6.78 5.36
C LEU A 103 -3.72 -5.45 5.62
N CYS A 104 -4.21 -5.22 6.85
CA CYS A 104 -4.64 -3.91 7.34
C CYS A 104 -3.99 -3.55 8.66
N TYR A 105 -3.01 -2.66 8.61
CA TYR A 105 -2.27 -2.19 9.77
C TYR A 105 -3.10 -1.39 10.78
N CYS A 106 -4.15 -0.68 10.34
CA CYS A 106 -4.99 0.07 11.28
C CYS A 106 -5.83 -0.85 12.18
N LYS A 107 -6.21 -2.01 11.65
CA LYS A 107 -7.12 -2.96 12.30
C LYS A 107 -6.43 -4.25 12.73
N GLN A 108 -5.12 -4.35 12.49
CA GLN A 108 -4.30 -5.53 12.75
C GLN A 108 -4.83 -6.81 12.09
N VAL A 109 -5.48 -6.69 10.93
CA VAL A 109 -5.98 -7.83 10.14
C VAL A 109 -4.88 -8.37 9.24
N THR A 110 -4.72 -9.69 9.19
CA THR A 110 -3.71 -10.39 8.39
C THR A 110 -4.30 -11.09 7.15
N GLU A 111 -3.43 -11.60 6.27
CA GLU A 111 -3.83 -12.49 5.18
C GLU A 111 -4.54 -13.75 5.72
N GLU A 112 -4.07 -14.29 6.85
CA GLU A 112 -4.64 -15.47 7.50
C GLU A 112 -6.06 -15.21 8.04
N ASP A 113 -6.32 -14.05 8.63
CA ASP A 113 -7.68 -13.68 9.09
C ASP A 113 -8.67 -13.65 7.92
N VAL A 114 -8.24 -13.11 6.78
CA VAL A 114 -9.04 -13.07 5.54
C VAL A 114 -9.29 -14.47 5.01
N ILE A 115 -8.25 -15.31 4.95
CA ILE A 115 -8.38 -16.70 4.50
C ILE A 115 -9.36 -17.46 5.41
N ASN A 116 -9.23 -17.31 6.73
CA ASN A 116 -10.12 -17.93 7.72
C ASN A 116 -11.57 -17.46 7.54
N ALA A 117 -11.81 -16.18 7.26
CA ALA A 117 -13.15 -15.66 6.99
C ALA A 117 -13.76 -16.28 5.73
N ILE A 118 -12.97 -16.43 4.66
CA ILE A 118 -13.41 -17.07 3.41
C ILE A 118 -13.69 -18.56 3.64
N GLU A 119 -12.84 -19.26 4.37
CA GLU A 119 -13.04 -20.67 4.72
C GLU A 119 -14.25 -20.87 5.63
N GLY A 120 -14.51 -19.92 6.52
CA GLY A 120 -15.71 -19.83 7.37
C GLY A 120 -17.01 -19.46 6.65
N GLY A 121 -16.95 -19.14 5.35
CA GLY A 121 -18.15 -18.97 4.52
C GLY A 121 -18.26 -17.65 3.77
N ALA A 122 -17.39 -16.66 4.02
CA ALA A 122 -17.46 -15.38 3.32
C ALA A 122 -17.32 -15.58 1.80
N ALA A 123 -18.22 -14.98 1.03
CA ALA A 123 -18.34 -15.17 -0.42
C ALA A 123 -17.99 -13.93 -1.25
N ASN A 124 -17.80 -12.77 -0.60
CA ASN A 124 -17.45 -11.50 -1.24
C ASN A 124 -16.63 -10.60 -0.30
N VAL A 125 -16.11 -9.50 -0.85
CA VAL A 125 -15.28 -8.53 -0.12
C VAL A 125 -16.01 -7.95 1.09
N ASP A 126 -17.30 -7.64 0.99
CA ASP A 126 -18.03 -6.99 2.06
C ASP A 126 -18.30 -7.93 3.23
N GLU A 127 -18.58 -9.21 2.98
CA GLU A 127 -18.68 -10.23 4.02
C GLU A 127 -17.34 -10.43 4.75
N VAL A 128 -16.23 -10.52 4.01
CA VAL A 128 -14.89 -10.58 4.62
C VAL A 128 -14.63 -9.34 5.49
N ARG A 129 -15.04 -8.15 5.03
CA ARG A 129 -14.91 -6.91 5.80
C ARG A 129 -15.75 -6.90 7.05
N ASN A 130 -16.98 -7.42 6.98
CA ASN A 130 -17.87 -7.50 8.14
C ASN A 130 -17.32 -8.48 9.20
N ILE A 131 -16.72 -9.60 8.77
CA ILE A 131 -16.16 -10.61 9.67
C ILE A 131 -14.83 -10.15 10.28
N THR A 132 -13.90 -9.67 9.46
CA THR A 132 -12.52 -9.36 9.90
C THR A 132 -12.35 -7.93 10.41
N GLY A 133 -13.28 -7.03 10.07
CA GLY A 133 -13.13 -5.59 10.30
C GLY A 133 -12.10 -4.91 9.39
N ILE A 134 -11.64 -5.57 8.30
CA ILE A 134 -10.59 -5.02 7.44
C ILE A 134 -11.00 -3.68 6.78
N GLY A 135 -10.10 -2.70 6.87
CA GLY A 135 -10.33 -1.33 6.39
C GLY A 135 -10.98 -0.42 7.43
N GLY A 136 -11.45 0.77 6.99
CA GLY A 136 -12.19 1.71 7.86
C GLY A 136 -11.42 2.29 9.06
N GLY A 137 -10.10 2.09 9.15
CA GLY A 137 -9.30 2.51 10.31
C GLY A 137 -8.78 3.95 10.28
N GLY A 138 -8.71 4.62 9.13
CA GLY A 138 -8.37 6.05 9.03
C GLY A 138 -6.91 6.47 9.35
N HIS A 139 -6.11 5.62 9.99
CA HIS A 139 -4.75 5.96 10.46
C HIS A 139 -3.63 5.45 9.55
N CYS A 140 -3.91 5.18 8.26
CA CYS A 140 -2.97 4.49 7.38
C CYS A 140 -1.64 5.24 7.18
N LYS A 141 -1.65 6.57 7.30
CA LYS A 141 -0.45 7.42 7.24
C LYS A 141 0.60 7.05 8.31
N PHE A 142 0.16 6.56 9.46
CA PHE A 142 1.01 6.22 10.61
C PHE A 142 1.22 4.72 10.77
N THR A 143 0.23 3.91 10.38
CA THR A 143 0.25 2.47 10.65
C THR A 143 0.69 1.64 9.44
N ASN A 144 0.46 2.11 8.21
CA ASN A 144 0.84 1.36 7.01
C ASN A 144 2.22 1.87 6.50
N PRO A 145 3.21 0.99 6.31
CA PRO A 145 4.51 1.35 5.73
C PRO A 145 4.45 2.08 4.38
N ALA A 146 3.41 1.84 3.58
CA ALA A 146 3.21 2.58 2.33
C ALA A 146 2.56 3.97 2.52
N GLY A 147 2.17 4.34 3.75
CA GLY A 147 1.47 5.59 4.08
C GLY A 147 0.08 5.72 3.44
N ARG A 148 -0.47 4.63 2.88
CA ARG A 148 -1.71 4.62 2.08
C ARG A 148 -2.74 3.63 2.59
N CYS A 149 -3.99 3.84 2.19
CA CYS A 149 -5.09 2.93 2.55
C CYS A 149 -4.81 1.50 2.06
N CYS A 150 -5.01 0.53 2.96
CA CYS A 150 -4.83 -0.89 2.68
C CYS A 150 -5.81 -1.46 1.64
N SER A 151 -6.87 -0.74 1.28
CA SER A 151 -7.88 -1.20 0.30
C SER A 151 -7.30 -1.50 -1.07
N ARG A 152 -6.16 -0.88 -1.42
CA ARG A 152 -5.44 -1.18 -2.66
C ARG A 152 -4.83 -2.58 -2.67
N ASN A 153 -4.56 -3.14 -1.49
CA ASN A 153 -3.91 -4.44 -1.33
C ASN A 153 -4.94 -5.51 -0.96
N TYR A 154 -5.84 -5.23 -0.01
CA TYR A 154 -6.74 -6.26 0.49
C TYR A 154 -7.85 -6.64 -0.49
N LYS A 155 -8.37 -5.70 -1.31
CA LYS A 155 -9.46 -6.04 -2.24
C LYS A 155 -8.98 -7.05 -3.30
N PRO A 156 -7.88 -6.78 -4.04
CA PRO A 156 -7.35 -7.78 -4.98
C PRO A 156 -6.95 -9.10 -4.31
N PHE A 157 -6.44 -9.04 -3.07
CA PHE A 157 -6.12 -10.25 -2.31
C PHE A 157 -7.38 -11.10 -2.04
N ILE A 158 -8.45 -10.49 -1.52
CA ILE A 158 -9.73 -11.19 -1.27
C ILE A 158 -10.28 -11.78 -2.56
N ASP A 159 -10.35 -10.99 -3.63
CA ASP A 159 -10.90 -11.43 -4.93
C ASP A 159 -10.12 -12.64 -5.47
N LEU A 160 -8.79 -12.62 -5.34
CA LEU A 160 -7.92 -13.72 -5.74
C LEU A 160 -8.15 -14.97 -4.88
N GLU A 161 -8.25 -14.83 -3.56
CA GLU A 161 -8.44 -15.96 -2.64
C GLU A 161 -9.83 -16.60 -2.77
N LEU A 162 -10.86 -15.80 -3.03
CA LEU A 162 -12.21 -16.28 -3.38
C LEU A 162 -12.16 -17.10 -4.67
N LYS A 163 -11.59 -16.52 -5.75
CA LYS A 163 -11.49 -17.18 -7.05
C LYS A 163 -10.74 -18.52 -6.97
N LYS A 164 -9.63 -18.58 -6.23
CA LYS A 164 -8.86 -19.82 -6.00
C LYS A 164 -9.68 -20.93 -5.35
N ARG A 165 -10.70 -20.58 -4.56
CA ARG A 165 -11.55 -21.50 -3.79
C ARG A 165 -12.88 -21.80 -4.48
N GLY A 166 -13.05 -21.38 -5.73
CA GLY A 166 -14.32 -21.54 -6.45
C GLY A 166 -15.48 -20.74 -5.85
N LYS A 167 -15.17 -19.72 -5.02
CA LYS A 167 -16.12 -18.77 -4.45
C LYS A 167 -16.01 -17.45 -5.24
N GLY A 168 -17.10 -16.72 -5.38
CA GLY A 168 -17.15 -15.47 -6.15
C GLY A 168 -18.00 -15.59 -7.40
N GLY A 169 -19.28 -15.24 -7.24
CA GLY A 169 -20.27 -15.20 -8.30
C GLY A 169 -21.58 -14.65 -7.77
N SER A 170 -21.75 -13.33 -7.84
CA SER A 170 -23.05 -12.67 -8.04
C SER A 170 -22.87 -11.17 -8.28
N ASP A 171 -22.11 -10.81 -9.32
CA ASP A 171 -22.41 -9.54 -9.99
C ASP A 171 -23.62 -9.79 -10.87
N GLY A 172 -24.79 -9.51 -10.30
CA GLY A 172 -26.03 -9.38 -11.04
C GLY A 172 -25.91 -8.23 -12.04
N ILE A 173 -25.59 -8.55 -13.28
CA ILE A 173 -25.98 -7.74 -14.43
C ILE A 173 -27.40 -8.20 -14.77
N PRO A 174 -28.45 -7.37 -14.61
CA PRO A 174 -29.73 -7.71 -15.20
C PRO A 174 -29.56 -7.67 -16.71
N MET A 175 -29.84 -8.80 -17.35
CA MET A 175 -30.13 -8.89 -18.78
C MET A 175 -31.16 -7.81 -19.14
N ILE A 176 -30.74 -6.74 -19.80
CA ILE A 176 -31.65 -5.89 -20.57
C ILE A 176 -31.50 -6.34 -22.01
N VAL A 177 -32.38 -7.25 -22.40
CA VAL A 177 -32.77 -7.46 -23.78
C VAL A 177 -33.61 -6.26 -24.22
N LYS A 178 -33.08 -5.46 -25.15
CA LYS A 178 -33.83 -4.71 -26.16
C LYS A 178 -32.92 -4.41 -27.33
#